data_AF-A0A959V4H8-F1
#
_entry.id   AF-A0A959V4H8-F1
#
_cell.length_a   1.000
_cell.length_b   1.000
_cell.length_c   1.000
_cell.angle_alpha   90.00
_cell.angle_beta   90.00
_cell.angle_gamma   90.00
#
_symmetry.space_group_name_H-M   'P 1'
#
loop_
_entity.id
_entity.type
_entity.pdbx_description
1 polymer ?
#
loop_
_entity_poly.entity_id
_entity_poly.type
_entity_poly.pdbx_seq_one_letter_code
_entity_poly.pdbx_strand_id
1 'polypeptide(L)'
;MSADANTVTVPAAAHGGGHAHPTDKLFVKTAIILAVVTAIEVAWSYLPWDDWGDGKALYLFEVGGLLAMMAFKFFVVASVFMHLKFDSKLLTRAFYAGLFLALAVYLGVLATFEFFTGGGSTLPN
;
A
#
# COMPACT_ATOMS: atom_id res chain seq x y z
N MET A 1 -1.82 65.21 -25.50
CA MET A 1 -1.58 64.18 -24.46
C MET A 1 -2.63 63.09 -24.67
N SER A 2 -2.41 62.20 -25.64
CA SER A 2 -3.30 61.03 -25.89
C SER A 2 -2.70 59.86 -25.12
N ALA A 3 -3.45 59.31 -24.17
CA ALA A 3 -3.07 58.09 -23.48
C ALA A 3 -3.28 56.93 -24.45
N ASP A 4 -2.22 56.48 -25.11
CA ASP A 4 -2.23 55.24 -25.85
C ASP A 4 -2.34 54.11 -24.82
N ALA A 5 -3.56 53.60 -24.68
CA ALA A 5 -3.87 52.41 -23.92
C ALA A 5 -3.01 51.28 -24.48
N ASN A 6 -1.92 50.99 -23.78
CA ASN A 6 -1.09 49.83 -24.01
C ASN A 6 -1.95 48.60 -23.64
N THR A 7 -2.77 48.15 -24.60
CA THR A 7 -3.48 46.88 -24.53
C THR A 7 -2.44 45.79 -24.50
N VAL A 8 -2.07 45.38 -23.29
CA VAL A 8 -1.36 44.14 -23.04
C VAL A 8 -2.29 43.03 -23.52
N THR A 9 -2.11 42.64 -24.78
CA THR A 9 -2.63 41.39 -25.31
C THR A 9 -1.89 40.30 -24.58
N VAL A 10 -2.46 39.83 -23.46
CA VAL A 10 -2.03 38.58 -22.85
C VAL A 10 -2.31 37.52 -23.90
N PRO A 11 -1.30 36.85 -24.48
CA PRO A 11 -1.59 35.69 -25.29
C PRO A 11 -2.25 34.71 -24.33
N ALA A 12 -3.54 34.43 -24.57
CA ALA A 12 -4.17 33.25 -24.01
C ALA A 12 -3.35 32.08 -24.53
N ALA A 13 -2.36 31.67 -23.72
CA ALA A 13 -1.52 30.53 -23.98
C ALA A 13 -2.39 29.29 -23.82
N ALA A 14 -3.18 29.02 -24.86
CA ALA A 14 -3.59 27.69 -25.23
C ALA A 14 -2.30 26.90 -25.55
N HIS A 15 -1.68 26.33 -24.52
CA HIS A 15 -0.75 25.24 -24.65
C HIS A 15 -1.42 23.98 -24.11
N GLY A 16 -2.34 23.46 -24.93
CA GLY A 16 -2.59 22.03 -24.95
C GLY A 16 -1.36 21.33 -25.52
N GLY A 17 -0.95 20.24 -24.87
CA GLY A 17 0.01 19.30 -25.41
C GLY A 17 1.45 19.48 -24.91
N GLY A 18 1.96 18.45 -24.23
CA GLY A 18 3.35 18.07 -24.42
C GLY A 18 4.34 18.31 -23.27
N HIS A 19 3.97 18.07 -22.01
CA HIS A 19 4.99 17.78 -20.98
C HIS A 19 4.76 16.40 -20.38
N ALA A 20 4.97 15.38 -21.22
CA ALA A 20 5.21 14.03 -20.74
C ALA A 20 6.57 14.02 -20.04
N HIS A 21 6.59 14.36 -18.75
CA HIS A 21 7.74 14.09 -17.90
C HIS A 21 7.95 12.57 -17.89
N PRO A 22 9.09 12.05 -18.39
CA PRO A 22 9.28 10.60 -18.60
C PRO A 22 9.16 9.78 -17.30
N THR A 23 9.30 10.44 -16.15
CA THR A 23 9.16 9.87 -14.81
C THR A 23 7.69 9.60 -14.44
N ASP A 24 6.74 10.42 -14.90
CA ASP A 24 5.32 10.36 -14.49
C ASP A 24 4.62 9.12 -15.04
N LYS A 25 5.01 8.67 -16.24
CA LYS A 25 4.44 7.48 -16.87
C LYS A 25 4.70 6.20 -16.06
N LEU A 26 5.81 6.13 -15.32
CA LEU A 26 6.14 4.97 -14.49
C LEU A 26 5.23 4.91 -13.24
N PHE A 27 4.96 6.06 -12.63
CA PHE A 27 4.04 6.18 -11.50
C PHE A 27 2.60 5.87 -11.93
N VAL A 28 2.15 6.45 -13.04
CA VAL A 28 0.79 6.20 -13.58
C VAL A 28 0.61 4.72 -13.93
N LYS A 29 1.60 4.10 -14.58
CA LYS A 29 1.55 2.66 -14.89
C LYS A 29 1.49 1.80 -13.63
N THR A 30 2.29 2.13 -12.62
CA THR A 30 2.27 1.42 -11.32
C THR A 30 0.93 1.60 -10.61
N ALA A 31 0.34 2.80 -10.64
CA ALA A 31 -0.98 3.08 -10.06
C ALA A 31 -2.06 2.22 -10.69
N ILE A 32 -2.05 2.11 -12.03
CA ILE A 32 -3.00 1.28 -12.78
C ILE A 32 -2.83 -0.20 -12.39
N ILE A 33 -1.60 -0.70 -12.31
CA ILE A 33 -1.34 -2.08 -11.86
C ILE A 33 -1.89 -2.29 -10.43
N LEU A 34 -1.63 -1.36 -9.51
CA LEU A 34 -2.13 -1.44 -8.15
C LEU A 34 -3.66 -1.43 -8.07
N ALA A 35 -4.30 -0.61 -8.89
CA ALA A 35 -5.75 -0.53 -8.99
C ALA A 35 -6.34 -1.85 -9.50
N VAL A 36 -5.74 -2.46 -10.53
CA VAL A 36 -6.16 -3.77 -11.06
C VAL A 36 -5.99 -4.86 -10.00
N VAL A 37 -4.84 -4.92 -9.33
CA VAL A 37 -4.60 -5.89 -8.25
C VAL A 37 -5.63 -5.70 -7.12
N THR A 38 -6.01 -4.45 -6.84
CA THR A 38 -7.04 -4.17 -5.83
C THR A 38 -8.44 -4.57 -6.26
N ALA A 39 -8.80 -4.36 -7.52
CA ALA A 39 -10.07 -4.84 -8.06
C ALA A 39 -10.16 -6.37 -8.02
N ILE A 40 -9.06 -7.06 -8.37
CA ILE A 40 -8.98 -8.53 -8.29
C ILE A 40 -9.14 -9.00 -6.84
N GLU A 41 -8.49 -8.34 -5.89
CA GLU A 41 -8.58 -8.73 -4.48
C GLU A 41 -9.98 -8.53 -3.90
N VAL A 42 -10.64 -7.43 -4.24
CA VAL A 42 -12.03 -7.17 -3.84
C VAL A 42 -12.95 -8.25 -4.44
N ALA A 43 -12.80 -8.57 -5.74
CA ALA A 43 -13.54 -9.65 -6.35
C ALA A 43 -13.25 -11.01 -5.69
N TRP A 44 -12.00 -11.27 -5.29
CA TRP A 44 -11.60 -12.46 -4.56
C TRP A 44 -12.28 -12.55 -3.19
N SER A 45 -12.39 -11.45 -2.46
CA SER A 45 -13.05 -11.40 -1.14
C SER A 45 -14.58 -11.61 -1.19
N TYR A 46 -15.21 -11.50 -2.36
CA TYR A 46 -16.64 -11.74 -2.54
C TYR A 46 -16.98 -13.16 -3.05
N LEU A 47 -15.97 -13.99 -3.32
CA LEU A 47 -16.20 -15.39 -3.66
C LEU A 47 -16.70 -16.15 -2.41
N PRO A 48 -17.71 -17.04 -2.54
CA PRO A 48 -18.19 -17.86 -1.44
C PRO A 48 -17.22 -19.01 -1.16
N TRP A 49 -16.10 -18.70 -0.48
CA TRP A 49 -15.06 -19.66 -0.08
C TRP A 49 -15.56 -20.71 0.92
N ASP A 50 -16.65 -20.39 1.62
CA ASP A 50 -17.39 -21.20 2.59
C ASP A 50 -18.21 -22.34 1.96
N ASP A 51 -18.58 -22.23 0.68
CA ASP A 51 -19.39 -23.25 -0.03
C ASP A 51 -18.55 -24.35 -0.72
N TRP A 52 -17.21 -24.19 -0.79
CA TRP A 52 -16.35 -24.96 -1.72
C TRP A 52 -15.63 -26.19 -1.10
N GLY A 53 -15.84 -26.52 0.18
CA GLY A 53 -15.23 -27.70 0.82
C GLY A 53 -14.95 -27.49 2.31
N ASP A 54 -14.15 -28.37 2.94
CA ASP A 54 -13.75 -28.30 4.37
C ASP A 54 -13.30 -26.88 4.77
N GLY A 55 -14.24 -26.09 5.30
CA GLY A 55 -14.18 -24.62 5.29
C GLY A 55 -13.01 -23.98 6.07
N LYS A 56 -12.25 -24.77 6.81
CA LYS A 56 -11.11 -24.33 7.63
C LYS A 56 -9.83 -24.16 6.81
N ALA A 57 -9.56 -25.03 5.84
CA ALA A 57 -8.36 -24.91 5.01
C ALA A 57 -8.52 -23.80 3.95
N LEU A 58 -9.71 -23.69 3.38
CA LEU A 58 -10.05 -22.70 2.35
C LEU A 58 -10.10 -21.29 2.95
N TYR A 59 -10.65 -21.15 4.17
CA TYR A 59 -10.61 -19.90 4.92
C TYR A 59 -9.19 -19.41 5.25
N LEU A 60 -8.30 -20.31 5.68
CA LEU A 60 -6.89 -19.96 5.92
C LEU A 60 -6.18 -19.54 4.63
N PHE A 61 -6.51 -20.17 3.50
CA PHE A 61 -5.98 -19.80 2.20
C PHE A 61 -6.49 -18.44 1.72
N GLU A 62 -7.78 -18.15 1.92
CA GLU A 62 -8.38 -16.85 1.62
C GLU A 62 -7.72 -15.74 2.45
N VAL A 63 -7.75 -15.86 3.79
CA VAL A 63 -7.18 -14.87 4.71
C VAL A 63 -5.68 -14.71 4.47
N GLY A 64 -4.96 -15.81 4.29
CA GLY A 64 -3.52 -15.79 3.99
C GLY A 64 -3.20 -15.14 2.63
N GLY A 65 -4.00 -15.43 1.61
CA GLY A 65 -3.87 -14.86 0.27
C GLY A 65 -4.15 -13.36 0.22
N LEU A 66 -5.22 -12.92 0.90
CA LEU A 66 -5.56 -11.51 1.07
C LEU A 66 -4.45 -10.76 1.83
N LEU A 67 -3.94 -11.35 2.92
CA LEU A 67 -2.83 -10.77 3.69
C LEU A 67 -1.55 -10.64 2.86
N ALA A 68 -1.24 -11.65 2.04
CA ALA A 68 -0.09 -11.62 1.13
C ALA A 68 -0.24 -10.56 0.03
N MET A 69 -1.43 -10.40 -0.56
CA MET A 69 -1.72 -9.36 -1.54
C MET A 69 -1.64 -7.94 -0.94
N MET A 70 -2.13 -7.77 0.30
CA MET A 70 -1.97 -6.53 1.06
C MET A 70 -0.50 -6.17 1.29
N ALA A 71 0.31 -7.14 1.74
CA ALA A 71 1.74 -6.94 1.90
C ALA A 71 2.41 -6.59 0.56
N PHE A 72 2.07 -7.30 -0.52
CA PHE A 72 2.59 -7.02 -1.85
C PHE A 72 2.30 -5.58 -2.29
N LYS A 73 1.05 -5.11 -2.15
CA LYS A 73 0.69 -3.72 -2.47
C LYS A 73 1.47 -2.73 -1.62
N PHE A 74 1.60 -2.99 -0.33
CA PHE A 74 2.39 -2.15 0.57
C PHE A 74 3.84 -2.02 0.07
N PHE A 75 4.48 -3.14 -0.34
CA PHE A 75 5.83 -3.10 -0.90
C PHE A 75 5.92 -2.33 -2.20
N VAL A 76 4.98 -2.53 -3.14
CA VAL A 76 4.97 -1.80 -4.43
C VAL A 76 4.76 -0.30 -4.20
N VAL A 77 3.88 0.08 -3.26
CA VAL A 77 3.64 1.49 -2.90
C VAL A 77 4.86 2.11 -2.23
N ALA A 78 5.46 1.41 -1.26
CA ALA A 78 6.66 1.90 -0.56
C ALA A 78 7.87 2.04 -1.51
N SER A 79 8.04 1.12 -2.46
CA SER A 79 9.17 1.16 -3.39
C SER A 79 9.02 2.16 -4.53
N VAL A 80 7.80 2.35 -5.04
CA VAL A 80 7.53 3.27 -6.16
C VAL A 80 7.02 4.62 -5.67
N PHE A 81 5.88 4.68 -4.97
CA PHE A 81 5.23 5.96 -4.61
C PHE A 81 5.89 6.71 -3.45
N MET A 82 6.57 6.02 -2.54
CA MET A 82 7.39 6.70 -1.51
C MET A 82 8.79 7.08 -1.99
N HIS A 83 9.11 6.92 -3.29
CA HIS A 83 10.36 7.36 -3.90
C HIS A 83 11.64 6.69 -3.35
N LEU A 84 11.53 5.71 -2.43
CA LEU A 84 12.67 5.02 -1.77
C LEU A 84 13.70 4.46 -2.74
N LYS A 85 13.29 3.97 -3.91
CA LYS A 85 14.20 3.42 -4.93
C LYS A 85 15.04 4.51 -5.63
N PHE A 86 14.55 5.74 -5.64
CA PHE A 86 15.19 6.91 -6.26
C PHE A 86 15.84 7.84 -5.23
N ASP A 87 15.58 7.62 -3.94
CA ASP A 87 16.19 8.34 -2.83
C ASP A 87 17.41 7.59 -2.26
N SER A 88 18.17 8.26 -1.39
CA SER A 88 19.32 7.73 -0.68
C SER A 88 18.97 6.45 0.11
N LYS A 89 19.89 5.47 0.08
CA LYS A 89 19.76 4.17 0.79
C LYS A 89 19.49 4.33 2.30
N LEU A 90 19.72 5.52 2.85
CA LEU A 90 19.50 5.88 4.24
C LEU A 90 18.00 5.93 4.58
N LEU A 91 17.16 6.56 3.74
CA LEU A 91 15.71 6.59 3.95
C LEU A 91 15.06 5.21 3.74
N THR A 92 15.59 4.45 2.78
CA THR A 92 15.19 3.04 2.63
C THR A 92 15.48 2.23 3.90
N ARG A 93 16.69 2.34 4.46
CA ARG A 93 17.04 1.64 5.71
C ARG A 93 16.20 2.06 6.89
N ALA A 94 15.93 3.36 7.06
CA ALA A 94 15.11 3.87 8.15
C ALA A 94 13.67 3.34 8.09
N PHE A 95 13.09 3.28 6.88
CA PHE A 95 11.76 2.72 6.68
C PHE A 95 11.69 1.22 7.02
N TYR A 96 12.62 0.42 6.50
CA TYR A 96 12.68 -1.02 6.81
C TYR A 96 12.99 -1.29 8.29
N ALA A 97 13.80 -0.44 8.93
CA ALA A 97 14.03 -0.51 10.37
C ALA A 97 12.74 -0.24 11.15
N GLY A 98 11.94 0.75 10.74
CA GLY A 98 10.62 1.02 11.30
C GLY A 98 9.64 -0.14 11.11
N LEU A 99 9.61 -0.74 9.91
CA LEU A 99 8.78 -1.91 9.62
C LEU A 99 9.17 -3.12 10.50
N PHE A 100 10.47 -3.39 10.60
CA PHE A 100 10.98 -4.47 11.46
C PHE A 100 10.68 -4.22 12.94
N LEU A 101 10.89 -2.99 13.41
CA LEU A 101 10.59 -2.59 14.77
C LEU A 101 9.09 -2.73 15.07
N ALA A 102 8.21 -2.33 14.15
CA ALA A 102 6.77 -2.48 14.28
C ALA A 102 6.36 -3.96 14.41
N LEU A 103 6.91 -4.83 13.57
CA LEU A 103 6.68 -6.29 13.67
C LEU A 103 7.20 -6.85 14.99
N ALA A 104 8.39 -6.46 15.42
CA ALA A 104 8.98 -6.92 16.68
C ALA A 104 8.15 -6.49 17.90
N VAL A 105 7.70 -5.23 17.94
CA VAL A 105 6.84 -4.72 19.02
C VAL A 105 5.48 -5.42 19.00
N TYR A 106 4.87 -5.58 17.82
CA TYR A 106 3.58 -6.27 17.69
C TYR A 106 3.67 -7.71 18.21
N LEU A 107 4.69 -8.47 17.80
CA LEU A 107 4.90 -9.84 18.28
C LEU A 107 5.23 -9.89 19.77
N GLY A 108 5.99 -8.93 20.30
CA GLY A 108 6.28 -8.84 21.73
C GLY A 108 5.02 -8.63 22.58
N VAL A 109 4.11 -7.77 22.12
CA VAL A 109 2.80 -7.55 22.76
C VAL A 109 1.95 -8.81 22.67
N LEU A 110 1.89 -9.46 21.51
CA LEU A 110 1.11 -10.69 21.29
C LEU A 110 1.61 -11.84 22.17
N ALA A 111 2.93 -12.02 22.27
CA ALA A 111 3.56 -12.97 23.18
C ALA A 111 3.18 -12.67 24.64
N THR A 112 3.20 -11.40 25.06
CA THR A 112 2.82 -11.02 26.43
C THR A 112 1.37 -11.41 26.75
N PHE A 113 0.43 -11.24 25.80
CA PHE A 113 -0.96 -11.64 26.00
C PHE A 113 -1.18 -13.16 25.98
N GLU A 114 -0.49 -13.91 25.11
CA GLU A 114 -0.49 -15.38 25.11
C GLU A 114 -0.01 -15.95 26.46
N PHE A 115 1.12 -15.44 26.98
CA PHE A 115 1.61 -15.82 28.30
C PHE A 115 0.64 -15.46 29.43
N PHE A 116 -0.13 -14.38 29.28
CA PHE A 116 -1.10 -13.94 30.30
C PHE A 116 -2.43 -14.73 30.23
N THR A 117 -2.85 -15.15 29.04
CA THR A 117 -4.05 -15.99 28.84
C THR A 117 -3.78 -17.46 29.15
N GLY A 118 -2.60 -17.99 28.83
CA GLY A 118 -2.24 -19.39 29.06
C GLY A 118 -1.95 -19.77 30.52
N GLY A 119 -1.76 -18.79 31.41
CA GLY A 119 -1.32 -19.01 32.80
C GLY A 119 -2.41 -19.24 33.85
N GLY A 120 -3.70 -19.32 33.47
CA GLY A 120 -4.83 -19.20 34.42
C GLY A 120 -5.66 -20.45 34.72
N SER A 121 -5.24 -21.68 34.41
CA SER A 121 -6.10 -22.87 34.52
C SER A 121 -5.55 -24.02 35.39
N THR A 122 -4.83 -23.70 36.47
CA THR A 122 -4.54 -24.69 37.53
C THR A 122 -5.14 -24.24 38.87
N LEU A 123 -6.46 -24.44 39.02
CA LEU A 123 -7.06 -24.57 40.35
C LEU A 123 -7.23 -26.06 40.64
N PRO A 124 -6.46 -26.64 41.60
CA PRO A 124 -6.75 -27.97 42.10
C PRO A 124 -8.06 -27.95 42.90
N ASN A 125 -8.85 -28.99 42.66
CA ASN A 125 -10.06 -29.40 43.38
C ASN A 125 -9.82 -29.65 44.87
#